data_AF-A0A059WPZ7-F1
#
_entry.id   AF-A0A059WPZ7-F1
#
_cell.length_a   1.000
_cell.length_b   1.000
_cell.length_c   1.000
_cell.angle_alpha   90.00
_cell.angle_beta   90.00
_cell.angle_gamma   90.00
#
_symmetry.space_group_name_H-M   'P 1'
#
loop_
_entity.id
_entity.type
_entity.pdbx_description
1 polymer ?
#
loop_
_entity_poly.entity_id
_entity_poly.type
_entity_poly.pdbx_seq_one_letter_code
_entity_poly.pdbx_strand_id
1 'polypeptide(L)'
;MKRPVIFWSIGLISIAILLYAFVIRDTGTGPNDIKKNNDTILNPDASNSSASAVTASLVIDTAEFIEKIARITNRDSSGKWPVKSPFPMPGAILPFKRVIAFYGNLYSKQMGILGELPRKQMLEKLKGEVKKWQAADTAIEVIPALHYIAITAQQSPGKGGNYRLRMPFHQIDSVLSMAKEINALVFLDIQVGLSTLQKELPEFEKYLSMPQVHFGIDPE
;
A
#
# COMPACT_ATOMS: atom_id res chain seq x y z
N MET A 1 11.04 -23.26 50.02
CA MET A 1 11.55 -24.64 49.83
C MET A 1 11.87 -24.83 48.36
N LYS A 2 13.15 -24.81 48.01
CA LYS A 2 13.69 -24.91 46.65
C LYS A 2 14.12 -26.36 46.40
N ARG A 3 13.78 -26.95 45.26
CA ARG A 3 14.34 -28.24 44.77
C ARG A 3 15.23 -27.98 43.54
N PRO A 4 16.31 -28.75 43.34
CA PRO A 4 17.44 -28.32 42.51
C PRO A 4 17.41 -28.85 41.07
N VAL A 5 18.33 -28.24 40.33
CA VAL A 5 18.70 -28.33 38.91
C VAL A 5 19.28 -29.70 38.54
N ILE A 6 18.99 -30.18 37.33
CA ILE A 6 19.77 -31.25 36.66
C ILE A 6 20.32 -30.70 35.34
N PHE A 7 21.65 -30.64 35.28
CA PHE A 7 22.49 -30.39 34.10
C PHE A 7 22.62 -31.66 33.27
N TRP A 8 22.52 -31.57 31.94
CA TRP A 8 23.17 -32.50 31.01
C TRP A 8 23.80 -31.72 29.84
N SER A 9 24.94 -32.24 29.41
CA SER A 9 26.02 -31.54 28.70
C SER A 9 26.02 -31.80 27.18
N ILE A 10 26.38 -30.76 26.43
CA ILE A 10 27.34 -30.67 25.29
C ILE A 10 27.42 -31.80 24.22
N GLY A 11 27.38 -31.36 22.95
CA GLY A 11 28.01 -31.97 21.76
C GLY A 11 27.02 -32.24 20.64
N LEU A 12 27.22 -31.95 19.34
CA LEU A 12 28.38 -31.62 18.53
C LEU A 12 27.89 -30.97 17.21
N ILE A 13 28.69 -30.06 16.68
CA ILE A 13 28.54 -29.40 15.38
C ILE A 13 28.95 -30.37 14.26
N SER A 14 28.21 -30.44 13.16
CA SER A 14 28.70 -30.99 11.89
C SER A 14 28.11 -30.23 10.71
N ILE A 15 29.00 -29.50 10.03
CA ILE A 15 28.79 -28.77 8.79
C ILE A 15 29.11 -29.74 7.65
N ALA A 16 28.20 -29.91 6.71
CA ALA A 16 28.49 -30.55 5.42
C ALA A 16 28.03 -29.62 4.29
N ILE A 17 29.02 -29.00 3.66
CA ILE A 17 28.90 -28.25 2.41
C ILE A 17 29.09 -29.25 1.28
N LEU A 18 28.13 -29.33 0.36
CA LEU A 18 28.30 -30.05 -0.90
C LEU A 18 27.85 -29.14 -2.05
N LEU A 19 28.85 -28.51 -2.67
CA LEU A 19 28.77 -27.87 -3.98
C LEU A 19 28.65 -28.96 -5.05
N TYR A 20 27.66 -28.84 -5.93
CA TYR A 20 27.69 -29.48 -7.23
C TYR A 20 27.36 -28.46 -8.31
N ALA A 21 28.30 -28.26 -9.22
CA ALA A 21 28.19 -27.50 -10.46
C ALA A 21 28.58 -28.44 -11.62
N PHE A 22 28.29 -28.01 -12.85
CA PHE A 22 28.65 -28.61 -14.15
C PHE A 22 27.60 -29.65 -14.64
N VAL A 23 27.02 -29.66 -15.86
CA VAL A 23 27.43 -29.20 -17.21
C VAL A 23 26.19 -28.97 -18.11
N ILE A 24 26.25 -27.91 -18.93
CA ILE A 24 25.44 -27.72 -20.14
C ILE A 24 25.93 -28.69 -21.23
N ARG A 25 25.03 -29.49 -21.81
CA ARG A 25 25.30 -30.20 -23.07
C ARG A 25 24.34 -29.69 -24.14
N ASP A 26 24.87 -28.79 -24.94
CA ASP A 26 24.37 -28.40 -26.25
C ASP A 26 24.83 -29.48 -27.25
N THR A 27 23.90 -30.01 -28.05
CA THR A 27 24.20 -30.79 -29.25
C THR A 27 23.21 -30.36 -30.32
N GLY A 28 23.73 -29.62 -31.29
CA GLY A 28 22.95 -29.06 -32.38
C GLY A 28 22.71 -30.00 -33.57
N THR A 29 22.26 -29.32 -34.63
CA THR A 29 22.31 -29.63 -36.06
C THR A 29 21.27 -30.58 -36.67
N GLY A 30 20.47 -30.01 -37.58
CA GLY A 30 19.77 -30.71 -38.68
C GLY A 30 18.66 -29.83 -39.32
N PRO A 31 18.50 -29.76 -40.66
CA PRO A 31 18.33 -28.48 -41.34
C PRO A 31 17.03 -28.31 -42.15
N ASN A 32 16.85 -27.07 -42.65
CA ASN A 32 16.11 -26.65 -43.85
C ASN A 32 14.57 -26.77 -43.86
N ASP A 33 13.91 -25.60 -43.81
CA ASP A 33 12.94 -25.27 -44.85
C ASP A 33 12.80 -23.75 -45.02
N ILE A 34 13.37 -23.25 -46.12
CA ILE A 34 13.20 -21.89 -46.61
C ILE A 34 11.88 -21.88 -47.39
N LYS A 35 10.82 -21.32 -46.80
CA LYS A 35 9.69 -20.79 -47.58
C LYS A 35 9.70 -19.27 -47.53
N LYS A 36 10.20 -18.73 -48.63
CA LYS A 36 10.19 -17.32 -48.99
C LYS A 36 8.77 -16.98 -49.46
N ASN A 37 8.04 -16.17 -48.69
CA ASN A 37 6.89 -15.43 -49.19
C ASN A 37 7.11 -13.95 -48.83
N ASN A 38 7.34 -13.17 -49.87
CA ASN A 38 7.43 -11.72 -49.84
C ASN A 38 6.03 -11.10 -49.83
N ASP A 39 6.02 -9.83 -49.43
CA ASP A 39 5.02 -8.79 -49.68
C ASP A 39 3.95 -8.59 -48.60
N THR A 40 4.29 -7.79 -47.57
CA THR A 40 3.42 -6.67 -47.16
C THR A 40 4.24 -5.54 -46.50
N ILE A 41 4.41 -4.47 -47.27
CA ILE A 41 4.35 -3.03 -46.94
C ILE A 41 4.83 -2.59 -45.53
N LEU A 42 5.89 -1.79 -45.54
CA LEU A 42 6.40 -0.98 -44.44
C LEU A 42 5.36 0.06 -43.97
N ASN A 43 5.07 0.08 -42.66
CA ASN A 43 4.54 1.24 -41.94
C ASN A 43 5.47 1.52 -40.75
N PRO A 44 6.23 2.62 -40.73
CA PRO A 44 7.03 3.00 -39.57
C PRO A 44 6.27 4.05 -38.78
N ASP A 45 5.27 3.67 -37.97
CA ASP A 45 4.67 4.59 -36.99
C ASP A 45 3.76 3.83 -36.01
N ALA A 46 4.35 3.12 -35.05
CA ALA A 46 3.62 2.59 -33.90
C ALA A 46 4.56 2.17 -32.74
N SER A 47 5.42 3.06 -32.25
CA SER A 47 6.19 2.73 -31.03
C SER A 47 6.71 3.94 -30.24
N ASN A 48 5.92 5.00 -30.03
CA ASN A 48 6.34 6.09 -29.14
C ASN A 48 5.29 6.61 -28.14
N SER A 49 4.11 5.99 -28.03
CA SER A 49 3.09 6.46 -27.10
C SER A 49 3.26 5.97 -25.65
N SER A 50 4.10 4.96 -25.40
CA SER A 50 4.29 4.37 -24.06
C SER A 50 5.50 4.92 -23.30
N ALA A 51 6.51 5.47 -23.99
CA ALA A 51 7.68 6.06 -23.34
C ALA A 51 7.36 7.45 -22.73
N SER A 52 6.55 8.26 -23.42
CA SER A 52 6.22 9.63 -22.99
C SER A 52 5.36 9.68 -21.72
N ALA A 53 4.54 8.66 -21.46
CA ALA A 53 3.73 8.58 -20.23
C ALA A 53 4.57 8.20 -19.00
N VAL A 54 5.67 7.47 -19.18
CA VAL A 54 6.57 7.07 -18.09
C VAL A 54 7.53 8.20 -17.72
N THR A 55 7.96 9.04 -18.68
CA THR A 55 8.85 10.17 -18.42
C THR A 55 8.14 11.36 -17.75
N ALA A 56 6.86 11.59 -18.04
CA ALA A 56 6.06 12.64 -17.38
C ALA A 56 5.88 12.41 -15.86
N SER A 57 6.07 11.17 -15.39
CA SER A 57 5.95 10.81 -13.98
C SER A 57 7.12 11.26 -13.09
N LEU A 58 8.21 11.80 -13.64
CA LEU A 58 9.41 12.13 -12.87
C LEU A 58 9.53 13.60 -12.45
N VAL A 59 8.64 14.47 -12.92
CA VAL A 59 8.69 15.91 -12.64
C VAL A 59 7.34 16.35 -12.09
N ILE A 60 7.34 17.02 -10.94
CA ILE A 60 6.14 17.67 -10.40
C ILE A 60 5.92 19.00 -11.07
N ASP A 61 4.66 19.25 -11.46
CA ASP A 61 4.20 20.58 -11.78
C ASP A 61 4.11 21.42 -10.49
N THR A 62 5.14 22.23 -10.26
CA THR A 62 5.23 23.09 -9.08
C THR A 62 4.21 24.23 -9.13
N ALA A 63 3.78 24.67 -10.31
CA ALA A 63 2.75 25.70 -10.46
C ALA A 63 1.39 25.14 -10.07
N GLU A 64 1.04 23.93 -10.55
CA GLU A 64 -0.18 23.23 -10.15
C GLU A 64 -0.19 22.98 -8.63
N PHE A 65 0.93 22.55 -8.05
CA PHE A 65 1.04 22.38 -6.61
C PHE A 65 0.73 23.68 -5.85
N ILE A 66 1.37 24.79 -6.23
CA ILE A 66 1.19 26.10 -5.59
C ILE A 66 -0.28 26.54 -5.70
N GLU A 67 -0.90 26.37 -6.86
CA GLU A 67 -2.30 26.72 -7.08
C GLU A 67 -3.25 25.88 -6.22
N LYS A 68 -3.06 24.56 -6.16
CA LYS A 68 -3.89 23.66 -5.35
C LYS A 68 -3.74 23.94 -3.87
N ILE A 69 -2.52 24.17 -3.39
CA ILE A 69 -2.27 24.58 -2.01
C ILE A 69 -3.00 25.89 -1.72
N ALA A 70 -2.84 26.93 -2.55
CA ALA A 70 -3.52 28.21 -2.36
C ALA A 70 -5.05 28.06 -2.36
N ARG A 71 -5.62 27.15 -3.18
CA ARG A 71 -7.05 26.85 -3.16
C ARG A 71 -7.49 26.18 -1.86
N ILE A 72 -6.78 25.13 -1.41
CA ILE A 72 -7.14 24.37 -0.19
C ILE A 72 -7.01 25.22 1.07
N THR A 73 -6.07 26.15 1.10
CA THR A 73 -5.93 27.11 2.21
C THR A 73 -6.84 28.32 2.09
N ASN A 74 -7.77 28.33 1.12
CA ASN A 74 -8.62 29.48 0.81
C ASN A 74 -7.84 30.80 0.67
N ARG A 75 -6.64 30.72 0.07
CA ARG A 75 -5.69 31.81 -0.11
C ARG A 75 -5.39 32.54 1.19
N ASP A 76 -5.20 31.79 2.28
CA ASP A 76 -4.86 32.34 3.59
C ASP A 76 -3.78 33.42 3.47
N SER A 77 -4.10 34.61 3.96
CA SER A 77 -3.24 35.80 3.93
C SER A 77 -2.50 36.02 5.25
N SER A 78 -2.73 35.17 6.27
CA SER A 78 -2.12 35.30 7.57
C SER A 78 -0.63 34.94 7.57
N GLY A 79 -0.18 34.20 6.55
CA GLY A 79 1.18 33.68 6.43
C GLY A 79 1.50 32.54 7.40
N LYS A 80 0.51 32.06 8.17
CA LYS A 80 0.65 30.94 9.12
C LYS A 80 0.34 29.60 8.46
N TRP A 81 -0.50 29.58 7.44
CA TRP A 81 -0.91 28.38 6.72
C TRP A 81 -0.88 28.63 5.21
N PRO A 82 -0.40 27.69 4.37
CA PRO A 82 0.21 26.42 4.72
C PRO A 82 1.58 26.60 5.38
N VAL A 83 1.99 25.62 6.19
CA VAL A 83 3.38 25.57 6.68
C VAL A 83 4.32 25.40 5.48
N LYS A 84 5.38 26.21 5.42
CA LYS A 84 6.40 26.10 4.38
C LYS A 84 7.03 24.70 4.40
N SER A 85 6.97 24.03 3.27
CA SER A 85 7.48 22.67 3.08
C SER A 85 8.12 22.55 1.70
N PRO A 86 9.07 21.63 1.50
CA PRO A 86 9.56 21.31 0.16
C PRO A 86 8.41 20.79 -0.71
N PHE A 87 8.56 20.92 -2.02
CA PHE A 87 7.65 20.25 -2.95
C PHE A 87 7.68 18.73 -2.69
N PRO A 88 6.55 18.04 -2.86
CA PRO A 88 6.50 16.60 -2.66
C PRO A 88 7.36 15.86 -3.69
N MET A 89 7.43 14.53 -3.59
CA MET A 89 8.03 13.69 -4.63
C MET A 89 7.02 13.39 -5.75
N PRO A 90 7.48 13.14 -7.00
CA PRO A 90 6.57 12.76 -8.08
C PRO A 90 5.70 11.56 -7.71
N GLY A 91 4.43 11.61 -8.11
CA GLY A 91 3.42 10.61 -7.72
C GLY A 91 2.74 10.87 -6.37
N ALA A 92 3.03 11.98 -5.69
CA ALA A 92 2.32 12.36 -4.48
C ALA A 92 0.81 12.53 -4.71
N ILE A 93 0.02 12.00 -3.77
CA ILE A 93 -1.45 12.08 -3.81
C ILE A 93 -1.93 13.46 -3.39
N LEU A 94 -1.32 14.04 -2.35
CA LEU A 94 -1.70 15.34 -1.82
C LEU A 94 -0.77 16.43 -2.36
N PRO A 95 -1.28 17.62 -2.67
CA PRO A 95 -2.70 18.05 -2.62
C PRO A 95 -3.49 17.73 -3.89
N PHE A 96 -2.92 16.96 -4.83
CA PHE A 96 -3.45 16.78 -6.18
C PHE A 96 -4.82 16.08 -6.23
N LYS A 97 -5.07 15.18 -5.27
CA LYS A 97 -6.29 14.40 -5.13
C LYS A 97 -6.89 14.55 -3.74
N ARG A 98 -8.21 14.41 -3.65
CA ARG A 98 -8.96 14.29 -2.39
C ARG A 98 -9.24 12.82 -2.12
N VAL A 99 -8.89 12.36 -0.93
CA VAL A 99 -9.12 10.97 -0.51
C VAL A 99 -10.41 10.91 0.30
N ILE A 100 -11.34 10.05 -0.10
CA ILE A 100 -12.53 9.71 0.69
C ILE A 100 -12.37 8.28 1.19
N ALA A 101 -12.24 8.12 2.49
CA ALA A 101 -11.94 6.83 3.12
C ALA A 101 -13.15 6.29 3.89
N PHE A 102 -13.38 4.98 3.76
CA PHE A 102 -14.19 4.24 4.72
C PHE A 102 -13.27 3.56 5.73
N TYR A 103 -13.52 3.84 7.00
CA TYR A 103 -12.72 3.39 8.12
C TYR A 103 -13.32 2.15 8.80
N GLY A 104 -12.47 1.26 9.29
CA GLY A 104 -12.88 0.30 10.32
C GLY A 104 -12.19 -1.06 10.35
N ASN A 105 -12.81 -1.99 11.07
CA ASN A 105 -12.32 -3.36 11.26
C ASN A 105 -13.33 -4.40 10.73
N LEU A 106 -12.85 -5.40 9.99
CA LEU A 106 -13.72 -6.40 9.33
C LEU A 106 -14.37 -7.40 10.30
N TYR A 107 -13.89 -7.52 11.54
CA TYR A 107 -14.50 -8.39 12.55
C TYR A 107 -15.50 -7.67 13.47
N SER A 108 -15.61 -6.35 13.39
CA SER A 108 -16.48 -5.58 14.27
C SER A 108 -17.39 -4.63 13.51
N LYS A 109 -18.69 -4.79 13.70
CA LYS A 109 -19.70 -3.85 13.19
C LYS A 109 -19.72 -2.52 13.95
N GLN A 110 -19.06 -2.46 15.11
CA GLN A 110 -19.03 -1.26 15.97
C GLN A 110 -17.77 -0.42 15.74
N MET A 111 -16.78 -0.96 15.02
CA MET A 111 -15.50 -0.28 14.75
C MET A 111 -15.45 0.16 13.30
N GLY A 112 -16.48 0.85 12.83
CA GLY A 112 -16.52 1.50 11.52
C GLY A 112 -17.20 0.71 10.39
N ILE A 113 -17.50 1.44 9.32
CA ILE A 113 -18.36 1.00 8.22
C ILE A 113 -17.79 -0.18 7.41
N LEU A 114 -16.47 -0.40 7.46
CA LEU A 114 -15.83 -1.54 6.80
C LEU A 114 -16.36 -2.89 7.34
N GLY A 115 -16.65 -2.98 8.63
CA GLY A 115 -17.22 -4.18 9.26
C GLY A 115 -18.75 -4.15 9.35
N GLU A 116 -19.37 -2.98 9.27
CA GLU A 116 -20.82 -2.78 9.45
C GLU A 116 -21.64 -3.36 8.29
N LEU A 117 -21.20 -3.12 7.06
CA LEU A 117 -21.93 -3.45 5.84
C LEU A 117 -21.30 -4.62 5.07
N PRO A 118 -22.09 -5.46 4.37
CA PRO A 118 -21.54 -6.45 3.45
C PRO A 118 -20.67 -5.80 2.36
N ARG A 119 -19.54 -6.43 2.00
CA ARG A 119 -18.55 -5.95 1.00
C ARG A 119 -19.15 -5.17 -0.17
N LYS A 120 -20.08 -5.79 -0.91
CA LYS A 120 -20.68 -5.17 -2.11
C LYS A 120 -21.43 -3.87 -1.77
N GLN A 121 -22.21 -3.87 -0.69
CA GLN A 121 -22.95 -2.69 -0.26
C GLN A 121 -22.01 -1.59 0.25
N MET A 122 -20.98 -1.97 1.00
CA MET A 122 -19.94 -1.06 1.49
C MET A 122 -19.21 -0.37 0.34
N LEU A 123 -18.72 -1.13 -0.64
CA LEU A 123 -17.98 -0.58 -1.79
C LEU A 123 -18.86 0.31 -2.68
N GLU A 124 -20.11 -0.08 -2.94
CA GLU A 124 -21.04 0.76 -3.70
C GLU A 124 -21.38 2.06 -2.97
N LYS A 125 -21.52 2.00 -1.64
CA LYS A 125 -21.73 3.20 -0.84
C LYS A 125 -20.50 4.12 -0.89
N LEU A 126 -19.28 3.59 -0.79
CA LEU A 126 -18.05 4.37 -0.91
C LEU A 126 -17.94 5.05 -2.28
N LYS A 127 -18.19 4.32 -3.38
CA LYS A 127 -18.26 4.92 -4.72
C LYS A 127 -19.30 6.04 -4.81
N GLY A 128 -20.44 5.87 -4.13
CA GLY A 128 -21.47 6.90 -4.02
C GLY A 128 -20.97 8.16 -3.33
N GLU A 129 -20.26 8.04 -2.20
CA GLU A 129 -19.67 9.19 -1.50
C GLU A 129 -18.59 9.87 -2.35
N VAL A 130 -17.73 9.12 -3.02
CA VAL A 130 -16.73 9.66 -3.97
C VAL A 130 -17.41 10.51 -5.05
N LYS A 131 -18.49 10.01 -5.67
CA LYS A 131 -19.24 10.75 -6.69
C LYS A 131 -19.83 12.05 -6.16
N LYS A 132 -20.42 12.03 -4.96
CA LYS A 132 -20.99 13.23 -4.33
C LYS A 132 -19.92 14.29 -4.06
N TRP A 133 -18.77 13.88 -3.50
CA TRP A 133 -17.65 14.79 -3.24
C TRP A 133 -17.05 15.34 -4.53
N GLN A 134 -16.95 14.53 -5.59
CA GLN A 134 -16.47 15.00 -6.87
C GLN A 134 -17.41 16.02 -7.52
N ALA A 135 -18.73 15.83 -7.37
CA ALA A 135 -19.73 16.77 -7.86
C ALA A 135 -19.72 18.10 -7.08
N ALA A 136 -19.39 18.07 -5.79
CA ALA A 136 -19.30 19.26 -4.95
C ALA A 136 -18.06 20.12 -5.23
N ASP A 137 -16.95 19.51 -5.68
CA ASP A 137 -15.72 20.22 -6.03
C ASP A 137 -15.04 19.55 -7.22
N THR A 138 -15.25 20.13 -8.40
CA THR A 138 -14.72 19.61 -9.67
C THR A 138 -13.26 19.96 -9.93
N ALA A 139 -12.65 20.82 -9.09
CA ALA A 139 -11.27 21.27 -9.29
C ALA A 139 -10.22 20.27 -8.78
N ILE A 140 -10.63 19.28 -7.99
CA ILE A 140 -9.75 18.26 -7.40
C ILE A 140 -10.37 16.90 -7.65
N GLU A 141 -9.58 15.98 -8.21
CA GLU A 141 -9.97 14.59 -8.41
C GLU A 141 -10.20 13.91 -7.05
N VAL A 142 -11.33 13.19 -6.91
CA VAL A 142 -11.67 12.46 -5.70
C VAL A 142 -11.44 10.96 -5.90
N ILE A 143 -10.67 10.34 -5.00
CA ILE A 143 -10.34 8.91 -5.04
C ILE A 143 -10.80 8.17 -3.77
N PRO A 144 -11.22 6.90 -3.88
CA PRO A 144 -11.62 6.10 -2.73
C PRO A 144 -10.41 5.59 -1.93
N ALA A 145 -10.63 5.32 -0.65
CA ALA A 145 -9.70 4.60 0.21
C ALA A 145 -10.42 3.66 1.20
N LEU A 146 -9.76 2.58 1.58
CA LEU A 146 -10.16 1.71 2.69
C LEU A 146 -9.15 1.88 3.81
N HIS A 147 -9.57 2.42 4.95
CA HIS A 147 -8.73 2.65 6.12
C HIS A 147 -8.99 1.56 7.15
N TYR A 148 -8.13 0.55 7.16
CA TYR A 148 -8.34 -0.69 7.90
C TYR A 148 -7.55 -0.71 9.21
N ILE A 149 -8.24 -1.02 10.31
CA ILE A 149 -7.63 -1.19 11.63
C ILE A 149 -6.93 -2.54 11.71
N ALA A 150 -5.61 -2.51 11.52
CA ALA A 150 -4.75 -3.68 11.50
C ALA A 150 -4.23 -4.03 12.90
N ILE A 151 -4.06 -3.04 13.77
CA ILE A 151 -3.82 -3.21 15.20
C ILE A 151 -4.78 -2.33 15.98
N THR A 152 -5.41 -2.90 17.00
CA THR A 152 -6.29 -2.19 17.94
C THR A 152 -5.65 -2.11 19.31
N ALA A 153 -5.69 -0.96 19.97
CA ALA A 153 -5.35 -0.85 21.38
C ALA A 153 -6.31 -1.69 22.24
N GLN A 154 -5.87 -2.14 23.40
CA GLN A 154 -6.65 -3.00 24.30
C GLN A 154 -6.60 -2.48 25.73
N GLN A 155 -7.70 -2.66 26.47
CA GLN A 155 -7.75 -2.28 27.89
C GLN A 155 -6.89 -3.17 28.79
N SER A 156 -6.54 -4.37 28.33
CA SER A 156 -5.76 -5.37 29.09
C SER A 156 -4.60 -5.89 28.25
N PRO A 157 -3.49 -6.30 28.89
CA PRO A 157 -2.34 -6.82 28.15
C PRO A 157 -2.68 -8.16 27.49
N GLY A 158 -2.25 -8.31 26.23
CA GLY A 158 -2.30 -9.58 25.52
C GLY A 158 -1.21 -10.55 25.99
N LYS A 159 -1.10 -11.71 25.32
CA LYS A 159 -0.11 -12.76 25.66
C LYS A 159 1.35 -12.27 25.67
N GLY A 160 1.66 -11.22 24.92
CA GLY A 160 3.00 -10.61 24.86
C GLY A 160 3.20 -9.42 25.80
N GLY A 161 2.29 -9.15 26.74
CA GLY A 161 2.36 -8.03 27.67
C GLY A 161 1.96 -6.67 27.08
N ASN A 162 1.89 -6.56 25.76
CA ASN A 162 1.47 -5.33 25.08
C ASN A 162 -0.06 -5.17 25.12
N TYR A 163 -0.51 -3.92 25.23
CA TYR A 163 -1.92 -3.51 25.27
C TYR A 163 -2.49 -3.34 23.87
N ARG A 164 -2.31 -4.35 23.03
CA ARG A 164 -2.70 -4.32 21.62
C ARG A 164 -3.06 -5.69 21.08
N LEU A 165 -4.07 -5.72 20.22
CA LEU A 165 -4.48 -6.89 19.47
C LEU A 165 -4.19 -6.67 17.98
N ARG A 166 -3.38 -7.57 17.40
CA ARG A 166 -3.05 -7.54 15.97
C ARG A 166 -4.04 -8.41 15.20
N MET A 167 -4.64 -7.85 14.16
CA MET A 167 -5.52 -8.60 13.28
C MET A 167 -4.72 -9.62 12.43
N PRO A 168 -5.32 -10.76 12.07
CA PRO A 168 -4.69 -11.71 11.15
C PRO A 168 -4.38 -11.06 9.79
N PHE A 169 -3.18 -11.30 9.26
CA PHE A 169 -2.73 -10.68 8.02
C PHE A 169 -3.60 -10.96 6.78
N HIS A 170 -4.30 -12.10 6.73
CA HIS A 170 -5.23 -12.40 5.63
C HIS A 170 -6.39 -11.41 5.53
N GLN A 171 -6.68 -10.65 6.60
CA GLN A 171 -7.65 -9.57 6.56
C GLN A 171 -7.12 -8.39 5.74
N ILE A 172 -5.82 -8.09 5.84
CA ILE A 172 -5.18 -7.08 4.98
C ILE A 172 -5.23 -7.52 3.52
N ASP A 173 -4.95 -8.80 3.23
CA ASP A 173 -5.09 -9.36 1.88
C ASP A 173 -6.54 -9.20 1.36
N SER A 174 -7.54 -9.39 2.23
CA SER A 174 -8.95 -9.18 1.90
C SER A 174 -9.26 -7.72 1.59
N VAL A 175 -8.73 -6.77 2.38
CA VAL A 175 -8.87 -5.33 2.13
C VAL A 175 -8.18 -4.92 0.83
N LEU A 176 -7.00 -5.44 0.54
CA LEU A 176 -6.30 -5.21 -0.73
C LEU A 176 -7.11 -5.73 -1.93
N SER A 177 -7.74 -6.91 -1.80
CA SER A 177 -8.64 -7.44 -2.82
C SER A 177 -9.85 -6.53 -3.05
N MET A 178 -10.46 -6.02 -1.99
CA MET A 178 -11.57 -5.05 -2.08
C MET A 178 -11.14 -3.73 -2.72
N ALA A 179 -9.98 -3.21 -2.31
CA ALA A 179 -9.45 -1.95 -2.84
C ALA A 179 -9.17 -2.03 -4.34
N LYS A 180 -8.65 -3.17 -4.80
CA LYS A 180 -8.39 -3.45 -6.22
C LYS A 180 -9.65 -3.36 -7.09
N GLU A 181 -10.82 -3.75 -6.59
CA GLU A 181 -12.07 -3.68 -7.36
C GLU A 181 -12.49 -2.25 -7.73
N ILE A 182 -12.06 -1.27 -6.93
CA ILE A 182 -12.51 0.11 -7.05
C ILE A 182 -11.35 1.10 -7.23
N ASN A 183 -10.14 0.57 -7.46
CA ASN A 183 -8.89 1.34 -7.52
C ASN A 183 -8.69 2.26 -6.30
N ALA A 184 -9.00 1.75 -5.11
CA ALA A 184 -8.82 2.49 -3.87
C ALA A 184 -7.40 2.38 -3.31
N LEU A 185 -7.02 3.40 -2.54
CA LEU A 185 -5.90 3.32 -1.62
C LEU A 185 -6.26 2.42 -0.42
N VAL A 186 -5.25 1.90 0.26
CA VAL A 186 -5.40 1.23 1.55
C VAL A 186 -4.59 1.96 2.59
N PHE A 187 -5.20 2.29 3.73
CA PHE A 187 -4.47 2.76 4.90
C PHE A 187 -4.47 1.66 5.94
N LEU A 188 -3.30 1.33 6.48
CA LEU A 188 -3.16 0.43 7.62
C LEU A 188 -3.08 1.28 8.88
N ASP A 189 -4.16 1.27 9.65
CA ASP A 189 -4.24 1.92 10.95
C ASP A 189 -3.59 1.02 12.01
N ILE A 190 -2.64 1.60 12.73
CA ILE A 190 -1.87 0.97 13.78
C ILE A 190 -2.05 1.75 15.08
N GLN A 191 -2.93 1.27 15.95
CA GLN A 191 -3.04 1.66 17.34
C GLN A 191 -2.00 0.91 18.17
N VAL A 192 -0.98 1.60 18.66
CA VAL A 192 0.16 0.95 19.32
C VAL A 192 -0.15 0.49 20.74
N GLY A 193 -1.17 1.06 21.38
CA GLY A 193 -1.41 0.90 22.82
C GLY A 193 -0.14 1.27 23.59
N LEU A 194 0.38 0.32 24.38
CA LEU A 194 1.65 0.49 25.10
C LEU A 194 2.87 -0.13 24.37
N SER A 195 2.78 -0.36 23.06
CA SER A 195 3.90 -0.77 22.21
C SER A 195 4.60 0.46 21.58
N THR A 196 5.50 0.23 20.62
CA THR A 196 6.12 1.29 19.83
C THR A 196 6.04 0.98 18.34
N LEU A 197 6.04 2.02 17.50
CA LEU A 197 6.05 1.86 16.05
C LEU A 197 7.23 1.02 15.55
N GLN A 198 8.41 1.19 16.11
CA GLN A 198 9.62 0.43 15.75
C GLN A 198 9.46 -1.07 16.00
N LYS A 199 8.61 -1.47 16.97
CA LYS A 199 8.31 -2.88 17.26
C LYS A 199 7.21 -3.42 16.36
N GLU A 200 6.21 -2.61 16.01
CA GLU A 200 5.04 -3.07 15.27
C GLU A 200 5.21 -3.01 13.74
N LEU A 201 5.86 -1.98 13.20
CA LEU A 201 5.94 -1.73 11.75
C LEU A 201 6.72 -2.77 10.93
N PRO A 202 7.82 -3.39 11.39
CA PRO A 202 8.53 -4.40 10.60
C PRO A 202 7.64 -5.56 10.15
N GLU A 203 6.62 -5.89 10.93
CA GLU A 203 5.66 -6.96 10.65
C GLU A 203 4.74 -6.64 9.44
N PHE A 204 4.64 -5.35 9.07
CA PHE A 204 3.82 -4.86 7.96
C PHE A 204 4.65 -4.44 6.75
N GLU A 205 5.98 -4.60 6.77
CA GLU A 205 6.90 -4.15 5.71
C GLU A 205 6.47 -4.63 4.32
N LYS A 206 6.06 -5.89 4.20
CA LYS A 206 5.51 -6.48 2.96
C LYS A 206 4.38 -5.62 2.37
N TYR A 207 3.46 -5.14 3.21
CA TYR A 207 2.30 -4.35 2.78
C TYR A 207 2.67 -2.89 2.57
N LEU A 208 3.44 -2.29 3.48
CA LEU A 208 3.85 -0.88 3.41
C LEU A 208 4.82 -0.60 2.25
N SER A 209 5.46 -1.63 1.69
CA SER A 209 6.25 -1.52 0.46
C SER A 209 5.39 -1.46 -0.81
N MET A 210 4.07 -1.67 -0.73
CA MET A 210 3.16 -1.57 -1.87
C MET A 210 2.77 -0.10 -2.11
N PRO A 211 2.80 0.40 -3.35
CA PRO A 211 2.62 1.83 -3.64
C PRO A 211 1.23 2.39 -3.29
N GLN A 212 0.20 1.53 -3.24
CA GLN A 212 -1.17 1.91 -2.89
C GLN A 212 -1.48 1.79 -1.39
N VAL A 213 -0.52 1.33 -0.58
CA VAL A 213 -0.69 1.13 0.85
C VAL A 213 0.01 2.25 1.60
N HIS A 214 -0.74 2.88 2.49
CA HIS A 214 -0.30 3.99 3.30
C HIS A 214 -0.38 3.63 4.78
N PHE A 215 0.45 4.30 5.56
CA PHE A 215 0.52 4.09 6.99
C PHE A 215 -0.36 5.10 7.74
N GLY A 216 -1.26 4.60 8.60
CA GLY A 216 -2.02 5.39 9.56
C GLY A 216 -1.47 5.18 10.97
N ILE A 217 -1.02 6.26 11.62
CA ILE A 217 -0.65 6.25 13.04
C ILE A 217 -1.87 6.68 13.83
N ASP A 218 -2.32 5.83 14.75
CA ASP A 218 -3.34 6.16 15.73
C ASP A 218 -2.70 6.16 17.13
N PRO A 219 -2.77 7.28 17.88
CA PRO A 219 -2.11 7.42 19.18
C PRO A 219 -2.76 6.63 20.33
N GLU A 220 -3.86 5.90 20.11
CA GLU A 220 -4.43 4.95 21.08
C GLU A 220 -3.44 3.88 21.56
#